data_AF-A0A6V3TEH2-F1
#
_entry.id   AF-A0A6V3TEH2-F1
#
_cell.length_a   1.000
_cell.length_b   1.000
_cell.length_c   1.000
_cell.angle_alpha   90.00
_cell.angle_beta   90.00
_cell.angle_gamma   90.00
#
_symmetry.space_group_name_H-M   'P 1'
#
loop_
_entity.id
_entity.type
_entity.pdbx_description
1 polymer ?
#
loop_
_entity_poly.entity_id
_entity_poly.type
_entity_poly.pdbx_seq_one_letter_code
_entity_poly.pdbx_strand_id
1 'polypeptide(L)'
;PKYTKLSIIQNNNKIFENYEIDKINKKYVLTTNKIQRRYKNNNILYRINKKTKKKLKLENKFILLKKSANRPDKIRIYDTQSKYSFTLMNIKDMQKAVPVPLIWKTKKKFLLGNKANENNDAFLKVYSDINTKIKKGFTNFRNIVNLLNKKILFKNYLKFGEYYYEGRNLEKNLEKYSPGTISDTLRNALGISKYSDPPWIVNFRKFGLPPSYFTAYSDIGNINPHNIQINDIRVYYNLRIFMYWGDNVKN
;
A
#
# COMPACT_ATOMS: atom_id res chain seq x y z
N PRO A 1 6.17 56.11 -46.06
CA PRO A 1 6.94 54.91 -45.63
C PRO A 1 6.03 53.68 -45.51
N LYS A 2 6.10 52.81 -46.53
CA LYS A 2 6.02 51.34 -46.49
C LYS A 2 4.74 50.65 -45.92
N TYR A 3 4.02 50.01 -46.85
CA TYR A 3 3.24 48.75 -46.80
C TYR A 3 3.31 47.94 -45.46
N THR A 4 2.25 47.27 -44.98
CA THR A 4 1.66 46.05 -45.57
C THR A 4 0.28 45.65 -44.98
N LYS A 5 -0.50 44.95 -45.83
CA LYS A 5 -1.70 44.14 -45.52
C LYS A 5 -1.47 43.14 -44.39
N LEU A 6 -2.44 42.98 -43.48
CA LEU A 6 -2.89 41.67 -43.01
C LEU A 6 -4.41 41.66 -42.93
N SER A 7 -5.00 40.87 -43.83
CA SER A 7 -6.41 40.49 -43.89
C SER A 7 -6.91 39.97 -42.55
N ILE A 8 -8.04 40.50 -42.09
CA ILE A 8 -8.87 39.88 -41.07
C ILE A 8 -9.34 38.54 -41.65
N ILE A 9 -8.73 37.45 -41.19
CA ILE A 9 -9.18 36.09 -41.47
C ILE A 9 -10.57 35.97 -40.85
N GLN A 10 -11.59 35.86 -41.70
CA GLN A 10 -12.93 35.46 -41.30
C GLN A 10 -12.83 34.20 -40.44
N ASN A 11 -13.64 34.10 -39.39
CA ASN A 11 -13.76 32.92 -38.53
C ASN A 11 -14.14 31.68 -39.36
N ASN A 12 -13.15 31.06 -40.00
CA ASN A 12 -13.23 29.85 -40.82
C ASN A 12 -13.03 28.59 -39.97
N ASN A 13 -13.45 28.60 -38.71
CA ASN A 13 -13.36 27.45 -37.82
C ASN A 13 -14.76 26.97 -37.37
N LYS A 14 -15.78 27.07 -38.22
CA LYS A 14 -16.93 26.17 -38.12
C LYS A 14 -16.55 24.87 -38.81
N ILE A 15 -16.03 23.94 -38.03
CA ILE A 15 -15.54 22.62 -38.48
C ILE A 15 -16.66 21.80 -39.13
N PHE A 16 -17.93 22.12 -38.84
CA PHE A 16 -19.09 21.47 -39.42
C PHE A 16 -20.16 22.49 -39.81
N GLU A 17 -20.77 22.25 -40.97
CA GLU A 17 -21.94 23.01 -41.42
C GLU A 17 -23.19 22.63 -40.62
N ASN A 18 -24.18 23.53 -40.56
CA ASN A 18 -25.41 23.30 -39.76
C ASN A 18 -26.12 21.98 -40.15
N TYR A 19 -26.09 21.61 -41.43
CA TYR A 19 -26.66 20.34 -41.91
C TYR A 19 -25.86 19.11 -41.44
N GLU A 20 -24.54 19.25 -41.27
CA GLU A 20 -23.69 18.18 -40.74
C GLU A 20 -23.92 18.00 -39.24
N ILE A 21 -24.11 19.09 -38.51
CA ILE A 21 -24.50 19.09 -37.10
C ILE A 21 -25.83 18.36 -36.92
N ASP A 22 -26.83 18.61 -37.77
CA ASP A 22 -28.11 17.89 -37.73
C ASP A 22 -27.98 16.40 -38.03
N LYS A 23 -27.10 16.02 -38.97
CA LYS A 23 -26.82 14.62 -39.30
C LYS A 23 -26.11 13.90 -38.16
N ILE A 24 -25.17 14.59 -37.51
CA ILE A 24 -24.45 14.13 -36.32
C ILE A 24 -25.41 13.97 -35.16
N ASN A 25 -26.28 14.95 -34.90
CA ASN A 25 -27.29 14.90 -33.85
C ASN A 25 -28.29 13.75 -34.09
N LYS A 26 -28.78 13.55 -35.32
CA LYS A 26 -29.63 12.40 -35.66
C LYS A 26 -28.90 11.07 -35.42
N LYS A 27 -27.61 10.97 -35.77
CA LYS A 27 -26.80 9.78 -35.53
C LYS A 27 -26.62 9.51 -34.03
N TYR A 28 -26.31 10.51 -33.23
CA TYR A 28 -26.20 10.39 -31.76
C TYR A 28 -27.54 10.06 -31.10
N VAL A 29 -28.66 10.61 -31.57
CA VAL A 29 -30.00 10.26 -31.08
C VAL A 29 -30.37 8.82 -31.44
N LEU A 30 -29.97 8.34 -32.62
CA LEU A 30 -30.18 6.93 -33.01
C LEU A 30 -29.30 5.98 -32.19
N THR A 31 -28.06 6.34 -31.85
CA THR A 31 -27.19 5.53 -30.99
C THR A 31 -27.70 5.51 -29.55
N THR A 32 -28.11 6.65 -28.98
CA THR A 32 -28.70 6.70 -27.63
C THR A 32 -30.00 5.90 -27.56
N ASN A 33 -30.86 5.98 -28.58
CA ASN A 33 -32.08 5.16 -28.66
C ASN A 33 -31.78 3.66 -28.83
N LYS A 34 -30.75 3.28 -29.58
CA LYS A 34 -30.29 1.88 -29.66
C LYS A 34 -29.72 1.39 -28.33
N ILE A 35 -28.95 2.22 -27.64
CA ILE A 35 -28.42 1.94 -26.31
C ILE A 35 -29.57 1.79 -25.31
N GLN A 36 -30.53 2.73 -25.28
CA GLN A 36 -31.73 2.65 -24.45
C GLN A 36 -32.60 1.43 -24.78
N ARG A 37 -32.76 1.07 -26.06
CA ARG A 37 -33.44 -0.17 -26.47
C ARG A 37 -32.68 -1.41 -26.04
N ARG A 38 -31.34 -1.43 -26.08
CA ARG A 38 -30.53 -2.52 -25.51
C ARG A 38 -30.70 -2.61 -23.99
N TYR A 39 -30.72 -1.48 -23.27
CA TYR A 39 -31.04 -1.46 -21.84
C TYR A 39 -32.48 -1.92 -21.55
N LYS A 40 -33.46 -1.54 -22.38
CA LYS A 40 -34.86 -2.02 -22.28
C LYS A 40 -35.01 -3.50 -22.64
N ASN A 41 -34.28 -4.02 -23.62
CA ASN A 41 -34.28 -5.44 -23.97
C ASN A 41 -33.54 -6.28 -22.92
N ASN A 42 -32.50 -5.73 -22.28
CA ASN A 42 -31.88 -6.34 -21.09
C ASN A 42 -32.81 -6.30 -19.86
N ASN A 43 -33.85 -5.44 -19.88
CA ASN A 43 -34.95 -5.42 -18.90
C ASN A 43 -36.07 -6.42 -19.23
N ILE A 44 -35.93 -7.29 -20.25
CA ILE A 44 -36.65 -8.58 -20.23
C ILE A 44 -36.23 -9.21 -18.90
N LEU A 45 -37.16 -9.22 -17.95
CA LEU A 45 -36.97 -9.63 -16.58
C LEU A 45 -36.43 -11.06 -16.57
N TYR A 46 -35.11 -11.22 -16.64
CA TYR A 46 -34.47 -12.44 -16.17
C TYR A 46 -34.96 -12.57 -14.73
N ARG A 47 -35.85 -13.52 -14.49
CA ARG A 47 -36.39 -13.80 -13.17
C ARG A 47 -35.22 -14.19 -12.28
N ILE A 48 -34.65 -13.19 -11.61
CA ILE A 48 -33.46 -13.32 -10.79
C ILE A 48 -33.79 -14.35 -9.72
N ASN A 49 -33.03 -15.44 -9.69
CA ASN A 49 -33.19 -16.49 -8.71
C ASN A 49 -33.24 -15.88 -7.28
N LYS A 50 -34.10 -16.41 -6.41
CA LYS A 50 -34.22 -15.96 -5.02
C LYS A 50 -32.85 -15.91 -4.32
N LYS A 51 -31.94 -16.85 -4.65
CA LYS A 51 -30.55 -16.87 -4.15
C LYS A 51 -29.74 -15.65 -4.61
N THR A 52 -29.77 -15.33 -5.90
CA THR A 52 -29.02 -14.19 -6.46
C THR A 52 -29.57 -12.86 -5.97
N LYS A 53 -30.90 -12.74 -5.81
CA LYS A 53 -31.54 -11.56 -5.21
C LYS A 53 -31.09 -11.31 -3.77
N LYS A 54 -30.93 -12.37 -2.95
CA LYS A 54 -30.40 -12.25 -1.57
C LYS A 54 -28.94 -11.78 -1.56
N LYS A 55 -28.11 -12.31 -2.47
CA LYS A 55 -26.71 -11.89 -2.61
C LYS A 55 -26.59 -10.40 -2.97
N LEU A 56 -27.32 -9.96 -3.99
CA LEU A 56 -27.37 -8.55 -4.40
C LEU A 56 -27.82 -7.62 -3.27
N LYS A 57 -28.79 -8.04 -2.44
CA LYS A 57 -29.21 -7.26 -1.27
C LYS A 57 -28.07 -7.06 -0.27
N LEU A 58 -27.27 -8.10 0.00
CA LEU A 58 -26.13 -8.00 0.92
C LEU A 58 -25.00 -7.14 0.33
N GLU A 59 -24.71 -7.29 -0.97
CA GLU A 59 -23.71 -6.47 -1.67
C GLU A 59 -24.09 -5.00 -1.69
N ASN A 60 -25.35 -4.68 -2.03
CA ASN A 60 -25.86 -3.31 -2.00
C ASN A 60 -25.81 -2.73 -0.58
N LYS A 61 -26.15 -3.55 0.43
CA LYS A 61 -26.03 -3.14 1.84
C LYS A 61 -24.57 -2.88 2.24
N PHE A 62 -23.61 -3.70 1.77
CA PHE A 62 -22.18 -3.48 2.01
C PHE A 62 -21.69 -2.16 1.39
N ILE A 63 -22.09 -1.88 0.15
CA ILE A 63 -21.74 -0.64 -0.55
C ILE A 63 -22.33 0.57 0.18
N LEU A 64 -23.59 0.50 0.60
CA LEU A 64 -24.25 1.56 1.38
C LEU A 64 -23.53 1.85 2.70
N LEU A 65 -23.11 0.81 3.43
CA LEU A 65 -22.33 0.97 4.67
C LEU A 65 -20.98 1.63 4.38
N LYS A 66 -20.23 1.15 3.38
CA LYS A 66 -18.93 1.74 2.99
C LYS A 66 -19.07 3.20 2.56
N LYS A 67 -20.17 3.55 1.88
CA LYS A 67 -20.44 4.93 1.44
C LYS A 67 -20.78 5.87 2.60
N SER A 68 -21.39 5.36 3.67
CA SER A 68 -21.83 6.17 4.82
C SER A 68 -20.81 6.25 5.95
N ALA A 69 -19.84 5.32 6.01
CA ALA A 69 -18.81 5.30 7.03
C ALA A 69 -17.73 6.36 6.83
N ASN A 70 -17.22 6.90 7.93
CA ASN A 70 -16.04 7.76 7.93
C ASN A 70 -14.76 6.95 7.70
N ARG A 71 -14.73 5.69 8.15
CA ARG A 71 -13.59 4.78 8.00
C ARG A 71 -14.00 3.52 7.25
N PRO A 72 -14.24 3.61 5.93
CA PRO A 72 -14.77 2.49 5.16
C PRO A 72 -13.93 1.23 5.34
N ASP A 73 -12.60 1.31 5.42
CA ASP A 73 -11.68 0.17 5.57
C ASP A 73 -12.02 -0.78 6.74
N LYS A 74 -12.60 -0.27 7.83
CA LYS A 74 -12.95 -1.05 9.01
C LYS A 74 -14.18 -1.95 8.80
N ILE A 75 -15.08 -1.58 7.88
CA ILE A 75 -16.28 -2.35 7.59
C ILE A 75 -15.93 -3.62 6.83
N ARG A 76 -16.46 -4.75 7.28
CA ARG A 76 -16.26 -6.06 6.67
C ARG A 76 -17.59 -6.62 6.16
N ILE A 77 -17.50 -7.64 5.32
CA ILE A 77 -18.66 -8.25 4.65
C ILE A 77 -19.66 -8.81 5.67
N TYR A 78 -19.17 -9.38 6.77
CA TYR A 78 -20.00 -9.94 7.83
C TYR A 78 -20.87 -8.90 8.56
N ASP A 79 -20.52 -7.61 8.50
CA ASP A 79 -21.31 -6.55 9.14
C ASP A 79 -22.68 -6.35 8.47
N THR A 80 -22.81 -6.76 7.20
CA THR A 80 -24.07 -6.69 6.45
C THR A 80 -25.15 -7.63 7.00
N GLN A 81 -24.74 -8.71 7.67
CA GLN A 81 -25.67 -9.70 8.21
C GLN A 81 -26.27 -9.25 9.55
N SER A 82 -25.67 -8.26 10.22
CA SER A 82 -26.21 -7.71 11.46
C SER A 82 -27.58 -7.06 11.24
N LYS A 83 -28.47 -7.21 12.23
CA LYS A 83 -29.76 -6.51 12.28
C LYS A 83 -29.55 -5.00 12.33
N TYR A 84 -28.56 -4.55 13.11
CA TYR A 84 -28.23 -3.14 13.32
C TYR A 84 -26.90 -2.77 12.65
N SER A 85 -26.78 -3.01 11.34
CA SER A 85 -25.52 -2.79 10.61
C SER A 85 -25.02 -1.34 10.66
N PHE A 86 -25.91 -0.35 10.58
CA PHE A 86 -25.54 1.06 10.65
C PHE A 86 -25.04 1.47 12.05
N THR A 87 -25.68 0.99 13.10
CA THR A 87 -25.21 1.21 14.49
C THR A 87 -23.86 0.54 14.74
N LEU A 88 -23.69 -0.70 14.26
CA LEU A 88 -22.42 -1.42 14.34
C LEU A 88 -21.29 -0.68 13.60
N MET A 89 -21.59 -0.14 12.43
CA MET A 89 -20.68 0.72 11.68
C MET A 89 -20.28 1.94 12.52
N ASN A 90 -21.23 2.66 13.10
CA ASN A 90 -20.94 3.82 13.94
C ASN A 90 -20.02 3.46 15.11
N ILE A 91 -20.25 2.33 15.78
CA ILE A 91 -19.41 1.85 16.88
C ILE A 91 -17.98 1.54 16.40
N LYS A 92 -17.82 0.88 15.25
CA LYS A 92 -16.50 0.58 14.68
C LYS A 92 -15.75 1.83 14.24
N ASP A 93 -16.49 2.85 13.82
CA ASP A 93 -15.95 4.13 13.36
C ASP A 93 -15.53 5.04 14.51
N MET A 94 -15.96 4.78 15.75
CA MET A 94 -15.56 5.55 16.93
C MET A 94 -14.03 5.64 17.07
N GLN A 95 -13.56 6.78 17.58
CA GLN A 95 -12.15 6.99 17.87
C GLN A 95 -11.68 5.99 18.93
N LYS A 96 -10.46 5.45 18.76
CA LYS A 96 -9.86 4.43 19.64
C LYS A 96 -10.65 3.11 19.75
N ALA A 97 -11.65 2.87 18.88
CA ALA A 97 -12.29 1.56 18.79
C ALA A 97 -11.30 0.51 18.25
N VAL A 98 -11.02 -0.49 19.08
CA VAL A 98 -10.17 -1.65 18.73
C VAL A 98 -11.05 -2.72 18.08
N PRO A 99 -10.68 -3.23 16.89
CA PRO A 99 -11.46 -4.27 16.23
C PRO A 99 -11.36 -5.61 16.96
N VAL A 100 -12.39 -6.44 16.83
CA VAL A 100 -12.37 -7.81 17.35
C VAL A 100 -11.29 -8.63 16.61
N PRO A 101 -10.40 -9.35 17.33
CA PRO A 101 -9.33 -10.14 16.72
C PRO A 101 -9.82 -11.16 15.69
N LEU A 102 -9.16 -11.28 14.53
CA LEU A 102 -9.59 -12.12 13.40
C LEU A 102 -9.77 -13.61 13.71
N ILE A 103 -9.29 -14.09 14.86
CA ILE A 103 -9.38 -15.51 15.27
C ILE A 103 -10.83 -15.99 15.40
N TRP A 104 -11.78 -15.11 15.74
CA TRP A 104 -13.17 -15.49 16.01
C TRP A 104 -13.88 -16.16 14.82
N LYS A 105 -13.45 -15.87 13.59
CA LYS A 105 -14.02 -16.47 12.38
C LYS A 105 -13.40 -17.83 12.02
N THR A 106 -12.33 -18.21 12.70
CA THR A 106 -11.59 -19.43 12.40
C THR A 106 -12.15 -20.62 13.18
N LYS A 107 -12.05 -21.82 12.61
CA LYS A 107 -12.43 -23.06 13.30
C LYS A 107 -11.36 -23.57 14.26
N LYS A 108 -10.14 -23.02 14.18
CA LYS A 108 -9.01 -23.42 15.02
C LYS A 108 -9.17 -22.78 16.41
N LYS A 109 -8.98 -23.57 17.47
CA LYS A 109 -8.88 -22.98 18.82
C LYS A 109 -7.60 -22.16 18.90
N PHE A 110 -7.67 -21.05 19.64
CA PHE A 110 -6.54 -20.13 19.82
C PHE A 110 -5.29 -20.86 20.34
N LEU A 111 -4.12 -20.55 19.75
CA LEU A 111 -2.79 -21.08 20.09
C LEU A 111 -2.50 -22.56 19.76
N LEU A 112 -3.40 -23.28 19.11
CA LEU A 112 -3.18 -24.70 18.83
C LEU A 112 -2.06 -24.97 17.81
N GLY A 113 -1.82 -24.09 16.84
CA GLY A 113 -0.80 -24.30 15.80
C GLY A 113 0.63 -23.92 16.22
N ASN A 114 0.79 -23.20 17.33
CA ASN A 114 2.09 -22.68 17.78
C ASN A 114 2.73 -23.43 18.96
N LYS A 115 2.09 -24.51 19.46
CA LYS A 115 2.53 -25.23 20.67
C LYS A 115 3.98 -25.74 20.63
N ALA A 116 4.54 -25.98 19.45
CA ALA A 116 5.91 -26.50 19.27
C ALA A 116 6.99 -25.41 19.08
N ASN A 117 6.60 -24.16 18.79
CA ASN A 117 7.54 -23.09 18.38
C ASN A 117 7.69 -21.98 19.45
N GLU A 118 7.19 -22.20 20.67
CA GLU A 118 7.36 -21.26 21.77
C GLU A 118 8.78 -21.35 22.32
N ASN A 119 9.67 -20.50 21.78
CA ASN A 119 11.05 -20.34 22.23
C ASN A 119 11.08 -19.63 23.61
N ASN A 120 10.69 -20.34 24.67
CA ASN A 120 10.74 -19.85 26.05
C ASN A 120 12.19 -19.55 26.52
N ASP A 121 13.18 -20.16 25.88
CA ASP A 121 14.59 -20.07 26.25
C ASP A 121 15.27 -18.74 25.85
N ALA A 122 14.66 -17.96 24.95
CA ALA A 122 15.26 -16.71 24.48
C ALA A 122 15.27 -15.62 25.56
N PHE A 123 14.24 -15.58 26.41
CA PHE A 123 14.16 -14.57 27.47
C PHE A 123 15.23 -14.77 28.54
N LEU A 124 15.55 -16.01 28.91
CA LEU A 124 16.56 -16.29 29.93
C LEU A 124 17.99 -16.09 29.39
N LYS A 125 18.25 -16.39 28.10
CA LYS A 125 19.58 -16.24 27.49
C LYS A 125 20.09 -14.79 27.46
N VAL A 126 19.21 -13.82 27.25
CA VAL A 126 19.57 -12.38 27.22
C VAL A 126 20.07 -11.88 28.58
N TYR A 127 19.63 -12.51 29.68
CA TYR A 127 20.06 -12.15 31.03
C TYR A 127 21.09 -13.14 31.63
N SER A 128 21.39 -14.24 30.93
CA SER A 128 22.30 -15.29 31.39
C SER A 128 23.73 -15.17 30.87
N ASP A 129 24.20 -13.97 30.50
CA ASP A 129 25.65 -13.68 30.49
C ASP A 129 26.29 -13.89 31.88
N ILE A 130 25.46 -14.19 32.89
CA ILE A 130 25.83 -14.92 34.10
C ILE A 130 26.30 -16.33 33.69
N ASN A 131 27.57 -16.40 33.28
CA ASN A 131 28.33 -17.59 32.96
C ASN A 131 28.01 -18.76 33.93
N THR A 132 27.08 -19.66 33.56
CA THR A 132 26.58 -20.70 34.45
C THR A 132 27.54 -21.89 34.53
N LYS A 133 28.73 -21.68 35.08
CA LYS A 133 29.18 -22.58 36.16
C LYS A 133 28.52 -22.05 37.44
N ILE A 134 27.20 -22.21 37.56
CA ILE A 134 26.49 -21.95 38.81
C ILE A 134 27.04 -22.97 39.81
N LYS A 135 28.09 -22.61 40.54
CA LYS A 135 28.45 -23.32 41.76
C LYS A 135 27.20 -23.21 42.64
N LYS A 136 26.62 -24.36 43.00
CA LYS A 136 25.46 -24.46 43.89
C LYS A 136 25.72 -23.56 45.11
N GLY A 137 25.00 -22.45 45.24
CA GLY A 137 25.24 -21.52 46.34
C GLY A 137 24.53 -20.18 46.21
N PHE A 138 23.94 -19.76 47.33
CA PHE A 138 23.22 -18.50 47.56
C PHE A 138 24.11 -17.23 47.54
N THR A 139 25.32 -17.27 46.95
CA THR A 139 26.32 -16.19 47.11
C THR A 139 26.15 -14.99 46.16
N ASN A 140 25.15 -14.98 45.27
CA ASN A 140 25.00 -13.93 44.24
C ASN A 140 23.72 -13.08 44.33
N PHE A 141 23.03 -12.98 45.48
CA PHE A 141 21.82 -12.11 45.60
C PHE A 141 22.14 -10.63 45.42
N ARG A 142 23.32 -10.15 45.84
CA ARG A 142 23.74 -8.75 45.63
C ARG A 142 23.80 -8.40 44.15
N ASN A 143 24.21 -9.35 43.30
CA ASN A 143 24.22 -9.18 41.84
C ASN A 143 22.82 -9.21 41.24
N ILE A 144 21.90 -10.01 41.80
CA ILE A 144 20.49 -10.02 41.39
C ILE A 144 19.80 -8.71 41.75
N VAL A 145 20.01 -8.18 42.96
CA VAL A 145 19.46 -6.87 43.36
C VAL A 145 20.03 -5.77 42.47
N ASN A 146 21.33 -5.80 42.16
CA ASN A 146 21.93 -4.87 41.19
C ASN A 146 21.36 -5.03 39.78
N LEU A 147 21.04 -6.25 39.34
CA LEU A 147 20.42 -6.53 38.05
C LEU A 147 18.96 -6.08 37.98
N LEU A 148 18.20 -6.26 39.06
CA LEU A 148 16.83 -5.75 39.20
C LEU A 148 16.81 -4.21 39.28
N ASN A 149 17.82 -3.62 39.94
CA ASN A 149 17.99 -2.17 40.04
C ASN A 149 18.53 -1.53 38.76
N LYS A 150 19.14 -2.30 37.85
CA LYS A 150 19.40 -1.83 36.48
C LYS A 150 18.04 -1.63 35.81
N LYS A 151 17.60 -0.36 35.74
CA LYS A 151 16.34 0.14 35.15
C LYS A 151 16.02 -0.33 33.72
N ILE A 152 16.92 -1.04 33.06
CA ILE A 152 16.88 -1.33 31.63
C ILE A 152 16.54 -2.81 31.44
N LEU A 153 15.36 -3.21 31.92
CA LEU A 153 14.67 -4.32 31.28
C LEU A 153 14.01 -3.70 30.05
N PHE A 154 14.65 -3.79 28.88
CA PHE A 154 14.02 -3.40 27.61
C PHE A 154 12.81 -4.31 27.37
N LYS A 155 11.67 -3.94 27.94
CA LYS A 155 10.39 -4.58 27.72
C LYS A 155 9.79 -3.98 26.46
N ASN A 156 9.72 -4.78 25.40
CA ASN A 156 8.96 -4.42 24.22
C ASN A 156 7.46 -4.54 24.54
N TYR A 157 6.85 -3.42 24.90
CA TYR A 157 5.40 -3.34 25.08
C TYR A 157 4.70 -3.21 23.73
N LEU A 158 3.51 -3.78 23.65
CA LEU A 158 2.59 -3.59 22.54
C LEU A 158 2.04 -2.16 22.58
N LYS A 159 1.91 -1.54 21.40
CA LYS A 159 1.25 -0.23 21.30
C LYS A 159 -0.26 -0.38 21.50
N PHE A 160 -0.94 0.72 21.83
CA PHE A 160 -2.40 0.72 21.97
C PHE A 160 -3.08 0.23 20.68
N GLY A 161 -4.04 -0.70 20.82
CA GLY A 161 -4.79 -1.28 19.71
C GLY A 161 -4.08 -2.45 19.02
N GLU A 162 -2.83 -2.72 19.37
CA GLU A 162 -2.16 -3.94 18.98
C GLU A 162 -2.55 -5.07 19.93
N TYR A 163 -2.86 -6.24 19.36
CA TYR A 163 -3.15 -7.45 20.13
C TYR A 163 -2.25 -8.59 19.67
N TYR A 164 -2.07 -9.57 20.56
CA TYR A 164 -1.35 -10.78 20.22
C TYR A 164 -2.22 -11.67 19.32
N TYR A 165 -1.59 -12.27 18.31
CA TYR A 165 -2.20 -13.30 17.49
C TYR A 165 -1.15 -14.36 17.13
N GLU A 166 -1.65 -15.53 16.80
CA GLU A 166 -0.83 -16.66 16.41
C GLU A 166 0.01 -16.31 15.16
N GLY A 167 1.33 -16.41 15.29
CA GLY A 167 2.27 -16.10 14.21
C GLY A 167 2.88 -14.70 14.26
N ARG A 168 2.44 -13.84 15.19
CA ARG A 168 3.03 -12.49 15.36
C ARG A 168 4.55 -12.51 15.56
N ASN A 169 5.06 -13.49 16.29
CA ASN A 169 6.51 -13.61 16.55
C ASN A 169 7.32 -14.02 15.31
N LEU A 170 6.67 -14.53 14.26
CA LEU A 170 7.31 -14.91 13.00
C LEU A 170 7.39 -13.74 12.01
N GLU A 171 6.70 -12.64 12.30
CA GLU A 171 6.68 -11.48 11.42
C GLU A 171 8.05 -10.79 11.46
N LYS A 172 8.61 -10.57 10.27
CA LYS A 172 9.87 -9.86 10.12
C LYS A 172 9.59 -8.37 10.27
N ASN A 173 10.28 -7.71 11.20
CA ASN A 173 10.22 -6.25 11.29
C ASN A 173 10.96 -5.63 10.09
N LEU A 174 10.21 -5.03 9.18
CA LEU A 174 10.74 -4.39 7.97
C LEU A 174 11.26 -2.97 8.22
N GLU A 175 10.94 -2.35 9.35
CA GLU A 175 11.33 -0.96 9.68
C GLU A 175 12.86 -0.75 9.69
N LYS A 176 13.63 -1.83 9.92
CA LYS A 176 15.09 -1.79 9.97
C LYS A 176 15.75 -1.68 8.60
N TYR A 177 15.03 -1.94 7.51
CA TYR A 177 15.58 -1.97 6.17
C TYR A 177 15.22 -0.68 5.44
N SER A 178 16.23 0.06 5.00
CA SER A 178 16.05 1.29 4.22
C SER A 178 16.81 1.20 2.89
N PRO A 179 16.23 1.72 1.79
CA PRO A 179 16.88 1.69 0.49
C PRO A 179 18.24 2.40 0.55
N GLY A 180 19.22 1.88 -0.19
CA GLY A 180 20.60 2.39 -0.20
C GLY A 180 21.50 1.78 0.89
N THR A 181 20.94 1.27 1.98
CA THR A 181 21.70 0.54 3.01
C THR A 181 21.66 -0.97 2.75
N ILE A 182 22.82 -1.63 2.78
CA ILE A 182 22.94 -3.08 2.59
C ILE A 182 23.78 -3.62 3.75
N SER A 183 23.23 -4.59 4.50
CA SER A 183 23.94 -5.23 5.60
C SER A 183 25.13 -6.05 5.09
N ASP A 184 26.18 -6.18 5.91
CA ASP A 184 27.37 -6.98 5.56
C ASP A 184 27.02 -8.44 5.25
N THR A 185 26.04 -9.00 5.97
CA THR A 185 25.50 -10.34 5.72
C THR A 185 24.92 -10.48 4.31
N LEU A 186 24.18 -9.47 3.86
CA LEU A 186 23.57 -9.46 2.54
C LEU A 186 24.62 -9.18 1.45
N ARG A 187 25.59 -8.30 1.71
CA ARG A 187 26.73 -8.05 0.82
C ARG A 187 27.52 -9.33 0.55
N ASN A 188 27.86 -10.07 1.60
CA ASN A 188 28.59 -11.34 1.47
C ASN A 188 27.77 -12.39 0.71
N ALA A 189 26.47 -12.49 0.98
CA ALA A 189 25.58 -13.41 0.26
C ALA A 189 25.46 -13.06 -1.24
N LEU A 190 25.53 -11.77 -1.59
CA LEU A 190 25.52 -11.28 -2.97
C LEU A 190 26.91 -11.24 -3.63
N GLY A 191 27.98 -11.55 -2.90
CA GLY A 191 29.35 -11.45 -3.39
C GLY A 191 29.82 -10.01 -3.65
N ILE A 192 29.20 -9.01 -3.02
CA ILE A 192 29.56 -7.60 -3.16
C ILE A 192 30.57 -7.26 -2.06
N SER A 193 31.71 -6.68 -2.41
CA SER A 193 32.69 -6.24 -1.41
C SER A 193 32.18 -5.04 -0.60
N LYS A 194 32.76 -4.81 0.58
CA LYS A 194 32.34 -3.69 1.46
C LYS A 194 32.51 -2.32 0.81
N TYR A 195 33.53 -2.16 -0.02
CA TYR A 195 33.90 -0.88 -0.65
C TYR A 195 33.40 -0.74 -2.09
N SER A 196 32.85 -1.81 -2.68
CA SER A 196 32.30 -1.76 -4.04
C SER A 196 30.85 -1.28 -4.05
N ASP A 197 30.56 -0.45 -5.04
CA ASP A 197 29.19 -0.09 -5.39
C ASP A 197 28.40 -1.31 -5.85
N PRO A 198 27.08 -1.36 -5.56
CA PRO A 198 26.24 -2.44 -6.05
C PRO A 198 26.15 -2.46 -7.59
N PRO A 199 26.00 -3.65 -8.21
CA PRO A 199 26.07 -3.80 -9.66
C PRO A 199 24.97 -3.05 -10.43
N TRP A 200 23.82 -2.81 -9.79
CA TRP A 200 22.71 -2.08 -10.40
C TRP A 200 22.96 -0.57 -10.55
N ILE A 201 24.05 -0.02 -9.99
CA ILE A 201 24.42 1.39 -10.19
C ILE A 201 24.67 1.71 -11.67
N VAL A 202 25.17 0.74 -12.45
CA VAL A 202 25.38 0.87 -13.90
C VAL A 202 24.05 1.12 -14.61
N ASN A 203 22.99 0.44 -14.17
CA ASN A 203 21.66 0.62 -14.73
C ASN A 203 21.02 1.93 -14.27
N PHE A 204 21.32 2.41 -13.06
CA PHE A 204 20.85 3.74 -12.62
C PHE A 204 21.47 4.87 -13.43
N ARG A 205 22.73 4.73 -13.87
CA ARG A 205 23.35 5.70 -14.79
C ARG A 205 22.70 5.70 -16.18
N LYS A 206 22.26 4.53 -16.66
CA LYS A 206 21.64 4.37 -17.98
C LYS A 206 20.17 4.80 -18.02
N PHE A 207 19.40 4.38 -17.01
CA PHE A 207 17.94 4.51 -17.00
C PHE A 207 17.43 5.53 -15.97
N GLY A 208 18.32 6.09 -15.14
CA GLY A 208 17.95 6.98 -14.04
C GLY A 208 17.66 6.24 -12.73
N LEU A 209 17.43 7.02 -11.68
CA LEU A 209 17.09 6.51 -10.35
C LEU A 209 15.69 5.87 -10.34
N PRO A 210 15.43 4.94 -9.40
CA PRO A 210 14.10 4.36 -9.25
C PRO A 210 13.05 5.45 -8.98
N PRO A 211 11.95 5.50 -9.76
CA PRO A 211 10.96 6.59 -9.65
C PRO A 211 10.25 6.64 -8.29
N SER A 212 10.18 5.53 -7.57
CA SER A 212 9.55 5.44 -6.25
C SER A 212 10.37 6.07 -5.10
N TYR A 213 11.66 6.32 -5.33
CA TYR A 213 12.58 6.87 -4.33
C TYR A 213 13.14 8.21 -4.81
N PHE A 214 12.28 9.23 -4.82
CA PHE A 214 12.67 10.60 -5.14
C PHE A 214 13.40 11.23 -3.94
N THR A 215 14.72 11.39 -4.03
CA THR A 215 15.48 12.14 -3.01
C THR A 215 15.58 13.61 -3.44
N ALA A 216 15.08 14.53 -2.63
CA ALA A 216 15.50 15.93 -2.71
C ALA A 216 17.03 15.95 -2.47
N TYR A 217 17.78 16.36 -3.49
CA TYR A 217 19.23 16.54 -3.42
C TYR A 217 19.53 17.69 -2.45
N SER A 218 19.83 17.40 -1.18
CA SER A 218 20.40 18.39 -0.26
C SER A 218 21.74 18.00 0.37
N ASP A 219 22.14 16.72 0.37
CA ASP A 219 23.31 16.30 1.18
C ASP A 219 24.41 15.53 0.43
N ILE A 220 24.41 15.52 -0.91
CA ILE A 220 25.57 15.03 -1.67
C ILE A 220 26.38 16.23 -2.11
N GLY A 221 27.38 16.57 -1.30
CA GLY A 221 28.39 17.56 -1.64
C GLY A 221 29.02 17.27 -3.01
N ASN A 222 28.96 18.30 -3.87
CA ASN A 222 29.83 18.57 -5.01
C ASN A 222 30.33 17.39 -5.84
N ILE A 223 29.50 16.97 -6.80
CA ILE A 223 29.97 16.61 -8.14
C ILE A 223 29.09 17.37 -9.15
N ASN A 224 29.75 18.11 -10.05
CA ASN A 224 29.17 19.19 -10.85
C ASN A 224 27.96 18.79 -11.72
N PRO A 225 26.82 19.51 -11.58
CA PRO A 225 25.61 19.39 -12.39
C PRO A 225 25.60 20.38 -13.56
N HIS A 226 26.68 20.45 -14.35
CA HIS A 226 26.73 21.42 -15.44
C HIS A 226 26.01 20.92 -16.70
N ASN A 227 24.72 21.26 -16.71
CA ASN A 227 23.85 21.51 -17.86
C ASN A 227 22.64 20.60 -17.96
N ILE A 228 21.87 20.48 -16.89
CA ILE A 228 20.45 20.19 -17.06
C ILE A 228 19.68 21.20 -16.22
N GLN A 229 19.10 22.20 -16.89
CA GLN A 229 18.06 23.05 -16.32
C GLN A 229 16.84 22.17 -16.08
N ILE A 230 16.80 21.60 -14.88
CA ILE A 230 15.76 20.71 -14.39
C ILE A 230 14.64 21.57 -13.82
N ASN A 231 13.82 22.14 -14.70
CA ASN A 231 12.64 22.88 -14.25
C ASN A 231 11.34 22.10 -14.34
N ASP A 232 11.32 20.84 -14.80
CA ASP A 232 10.14 19.98 -14.61
C ASP A 232 10.45 18.48 -14.79
N ILE A 233 10.99 17.84 -13.75
CA ILE A 233 11.01 16.36 -13.63
C ILE A 233 9.60 15.77 -13.77
N ARG A 234 8.56 16.56 -13.45
CA ARG A 234 7.16 16.18 -13.57
C ARG A 234 6.70 15.99 -15.03
N VAL A 235 7.38 16.63 -15.99
CA VAL A 235 7.11 16.46 -17.43
C VAL A 235 7.77 15.19 -17.95
N TYR A 236 8.97 14.82 -17.49
CA TYR A 236 9.71 13.64 -17.98
C TYR A 236 8.95 12.32 -17.77
N TYR A 237 8.32 12.13 -16.61
CA TYR A 237 7.54 10.92 -16.30
C TYR A 237 6.12 10.89 -16.90
N ASN A 238 5.66 11.99 -17.49
CA ASN A 238 4.35 12.10 -18.17
C ASN A 238 4.48 12.13 -19.71
N LEU A 239 5.68 12.07 -20.27
CA LEU A 239 5.88 11.99 -21.72
C LEU A 239 5.51 10.59 -22.24
N ARG A 240 4.88 10.53 -23.41
CA ARG A 240 4.55 9.30 -24.16
C ARG A 240 5.76 8.42 -24.52
N ILE A 241 6.97 8.95 -24.31
CA ILE A 241 8.28 8.34 -24.61
C ILE A 241 8.84 7.57 -23.40
N PHE A 242 8.29 7.76 -22.19
CA PHE A 242 8.78 7.09 -20.99
C PHE A 242 8.50 5.58 -21.07
N MET A 243 9.57 4.79 -21.15
CA MET A 243 9.55 3.32 -21.16
C MET A 243 9.87 2.77 -19.77
N TYR A 244 9.07 1.80 -19.33
CA TYR A 244 9.33 1.07 -18.09
C TYR A 244 10.52 0.12 -18.26
N TRP A 245 11.13 -0.25 -17.14
CA TRP A 245 12.09 -1.36 -17.12
C TRP A 245 11.43 -2.63 -17.68
N GLY A 246 11.83 -3.04 -18.89
CA GLY A 246 11.29 -4.21 -19.57
C GLY A 246 10.51 -3.91 -20.87
N ASP A 247 10.35 -2.65 -21.27
CA ASP A 247 9.77 -2.35 -22.57
C ASP A 247 10.77 -2.69 -23.69
N ASN A 248 10.34 -3.54 -24.63
CA ASN A 248 11.16 -3.96 -25.77
C ASN A 248 11.51 -2.74 -26.63
N VAL A 249 12.80 -2.40 -26.66
CA VAL A 249 13.37 -1.45 -27.61
C VAL A 249 13.14 -2.04 -29.00
N LYS A 250 12.17 -1.52 -29.75
CA LYS A 250 12.17 -1.73 -31.20
C LYS A 250 13.29 -0.86 -31.75
N ASN A 251 14.36 -1.52 -32.17
CA ASN A 251 15.48 -0.92 -32.92
C ASN A 251 14.98 -0.15 -34.14
#